data_AF-A0A957KL94-F1
#
_entry.id   AF-A0A957KL94-F1
#
_cell.length_a   1.000
_cell.length_b   1.000
_cell.length_c   1.000
_cell.angle_alpha   90.00
_cell.angle_beta   90.00
_cell.angle_gamma   90.00
#
_symmetry.space_group_name_H-M   'P 1'
#
loop_
_entity.id
_entity.type
_entity.pdbx_description
1 polymer ?
#
loop_
_entity_poly.entity_id
_entity_poly.type
_entity_poly.pdbx_seq_one_letter_code
_entity_poly.pdbx_strand_id
1 'polypeptide(L)'
;RHLGERFCYIQSPDAPHRFLFCENETNYERLFNVSNQTPFPKDGINDCVTLGTESRVAPHRRGTKAAAQVRAVLAPGAALTVQLRFCPDPLPAPFADFDAHFAQAIAEADQFYEVVQPAGLAADDRAIQRQAFAGLLWTKQYYHYGVELWLHGDPIEPKPPAARLNGRNSHWQHLDNNDVISMPDSWEYPWYAVWDLAFHMIPFALIDAEFAKSQLLLLLREWYMHPNGQIPAYEWALGDVNPPVHAWAAWRVYEIDAQQTGRSDKVFLERVFQKLLLNFTWWVNRKDTEGNNIFEGGFLGLDNVGVFDRSAPLPTGGHLEQADATAWMGMYCLNMLRIALELAPENLAYEDMATKFFEHFIYIANAMKGNEHQAGLWDAADGFFYDKIHLPDGRDIPLKLHSLVGLIPLFAVETLEPSQLAALPRFRARLDWFVQNRPNLTCQIASLTEPGEGGRLLLSLVDREQLALILSKTLDRDHFLSPYGVRSLSRIHLTQPYTFSHAGENHTVGYEPAESRTGL
;
A
#
# COMPACT_ATOMS: atom_id res chain seq x y z
N ARG A 1 -22.37 2.46 -20.83
CA ARG A 1 -22.47 1.72 -22.12
C ARG A 1 -23.52 0.62 -21.93
N HIS A 2 -24.56 0.54 -22.76
CA HIS A 2 -25.53 -0.56 -22.72
C HIS A 2 -24.85 -1.78 -23.35
N LEU A 3 -24.74 -2.90 -22.63
CA LEU A 3 -24.12 -4.12 -23.18
C LEU A 3 -24.94 -4.71 -24.33
N GLY A 4 -26.22 -4.35 -24.45
CA GLY A 4 -27.15 -4.97 -25.40
C GLY A 4 -27.80 -6.20 -24.80
N GLU A 5 -28.51 -6.96 -25.62
CA GLU A 5 -29.04 -8.26 -25.21
C GLU A 5 -27.88 -9.23 -24.92
N ARG A 6 -28.00 -9.99 -23.83
CA ARG A 6 -27.00 -10.94 -23.36
C ARG A 6 -27.68 -12.18 -22.85
N PHE A 7 -27.05 -13.33 -23.07
CA PHE A 7 -27.57 -14.63 -22.70
C PHE A 7 -26.69 -15.24 -21.62
N CYS A 8 -27.30 -15.73 -20.55
CA CYS A 8 -26.63 -16.41 -19.45
C CYS A 8 -27.20 -17.82 -19.32
N TYR A 9 -26.33 -18.82 -19.40
CA TYR A 9 -26.66 -20.21 -19.27
C TYR A 9 -25.99 -20.78 -18.03
N ILE A 10 -26.67 -21.69 -17.34
CA ILE A 10 -26.10 -22.47 -16.24
C ILE A 10 -26.48 -23.94 -16.43
N GLN A 11 -25.55 -24.84 -16.13
CA GLN A 11 -25.85 -26.23 -15.88
C GLN A 11 -24.97 -26.81 -14.78
N SER A 12 -25.46 -27.85 -14.13
CA SER A 12 -24.67 -28.72 -13.28
C SER A 12 -25.09 -30.15 -13.55
N PRO A 13 -24.16 -31.06 -13.89
CA PRO A 13 -24.48 -32.48 -14.09
C PRO A 13 -24.87 -33.17 -12.78
N ASP A 14 -24.42 -32.64 -11.64
CA ASP A 14 -24.52 -33.30 -10.33
C ASP A 14 -25.62 -32.72 -9.42
N ALA A 15 -26.21 -31.58 -9.81
CA ALA A 15 -27.12 -30.85 -8.93
C ALA A 15 -28.25 -30.12 -9.66
N PRO A 16 -29.45 -30.02 -9.03
CA PRO A 16 -30.52 -29.19 -9.54
C PRO A 16 -30.07 -27.73 -9.54
N HIS A 17 -30.40 -27.04 -10.64
CA HIS A 17 -30.08 -25.63 -10.85
C HIS A 17 -31.25 -24.88 -11.46
N ARG A 18 -31.35 -23.58 -11.17
CA ARG A 18 -32.36 -22.68 -11.74
C ARG A 18 -31.91 -21.22 -11.63
N PHE A 19 -32.51 -20.36 -12.43
CA PHE A 19 -32.42 -18.91 -12.20
C PHE A 19 -33.52 -18.44 -11.25
N LEU A 20 -33.13 -17.60 -10.29
CA LEU A 20 -33.99 -16.82 -9.43
C LEU A 20 -33.99 -15.37 -9.90
N PHE A 21 -35.14 -14.70 -9.80
CA PHE A 21 -35.28 -13.31 -10.22
C PHE A 21 -35.97 -12.50 -9.12
N CYS A 22 -35.56 -11.25 -8.97
CA CYS A 22 -36.24 -10.24 -8.18
C CYS A 22 -36.02 -8.87 -8.84
N GLU A 23 -36.63 -7.83 -8.29
CA GLU A 23 -36.33 -6.47 -8.72
C GLU A 23 -35.18 -5.89 -7.89
N ASN A 24 -34.35 -5.04 -8.50
CA ASN A 24 -33.29 -4.30 -7.83
C ASN A 24 -33.85 -3.11 -7.01
N GLU A 25 -34.96 -3.34 -6.33
CA GLU A 25 -35.66 -2.34 -5.53
C GLU A 25 -35.34 -2.53 -4.05
N THR A 26 -35.25 -1.41 -3.33
CA THR A 26 -35.01 -1.42 -1.88
C THR A 26 -36.20 -2.04 -1.14
N ASN A 27 -35.91 -2.88 -0.15
CA ASN A 27 -36.94 -3.43 0.74
C ASN A 27 -37.31 -2.38 1.81
N TYR A 28 -38.21 -1.47 1.45
CA TYR A 28 -38.71 -0.40 2.31
C TYR A 28 -39.48 -0.92 3.53
N GLU A 29 -40.19 -2.06 3.40
CA GLU A 29 -40.93 -2.66 4.53
C GLU A 29 -39.97 -3.05 5.64
N ARG A 30 -38.84 -3.66 5.27
CA ARG A 30 -37.81 -4.10 6.23
C ARG A 30 -37.01 -2.94 6.82
N LEU A 31 -36.61 -1.97 5.99
CA LEU A 31 -35.68 -0.91 6.41
C LEU A 31 -36.37 0.29 7.07
N PHE A 32 -37.58 0.61 6.61
CA PHE A 32 -38.25 1.86 6.96
C PHE A 32 -39.70 1.66 7.42
N ASN A 33 -40.18 0.42 7.48
CA ASN A 33 -41.55 0.08 7.86
C ASN A 33 -42.62 0.77 6.97
N VAL A 34 -42.34 0.85 5.66
CA VAL A 34 -43.24 1.41 4.63
C VAL A 34 -43.45 0.38 3.52
N SER A 35 -44.65 0.31 2.94
CA SER A 35 -44.99 -0.66 1.89
C SER A 35 -44.02 -0.66 0.71
N ASN A 36 -43.69 -1.86 0.22
CA ASN A 36 -42.81 -2.02 -0.93
C ASN A 36 -43.53 -1.68 -2.24
N GLN A 37 -42.79 -1.13 -3.23
CA GLN A 37 -43.31 -0.90 -4.58
C GLN A 37 -43.47 -2.20 -5.39
N THR A 38 -42.74 -3.25 -4.99
CA THR A 38 -42.75 -4.57 -5.61
C THR A 38 -42.85 -5.64 -4.51
N PRO A 39 -43.59 -6.74 -4.74
CA PRO A 39 -43.58 -7.88 -3.82
C PRO A 39 -42.25 -8.66 -3.82
N PHE A 40 -41.32 -8.37 -4.75
CA PHE A 40 -40.05 -9.08 -4.93
C PHE A 40 -38.84 -8.14 -4.81
N PRO A 41 -38.59 -7.55 -3.63
CA PRO A 41 -37.45 -6.64 -3.44
C PRO A 41 -36.10 -7.36 -3.57
N LYS A 42 -35.01 -6.60 -3.60
CA LYS A 42 -33.66 -7.10 -3.92
C LYS A 42 -33.12 -8.19 -2.99
N ASP A 43 -33.64 -8.29 -1.76
CA ASP A 43 -33.30 -9.34 -0.78
C ASP A 43 -34.13 -10.62 -0.95
N GLY A 44 -35.10 -10.66 -1.87
CA GLY A 44 -35.93 -11.85 -2.11
C GLY A 44 -35.14 -13.10 -2.52
N ILE A 45 -34.05 -12.95 -3.27
CA ILE A 45 -33.13 -14.07 -3.59
C ILE A 45 -32.46 -14.59 -2.31
N ASN A 46 -31.99 -13.70 -1.42
CA ASN A 46 -31.41 -14.10 -0.14
C ASN A 46 -32.43 -14.86 0.70
N ASP A 47 -33.65 -14.35 0.83
CA ASP A 47 -34.72 -14.98 1.61
C ASP A 47 -35.09 -16.36 1.03
N CYS A 48 -35.14 -16.50 -0.29
CA CYS A 48 -35.38 -17.78 -0.95
C CYS A 48 -34.27 -18.80 -0.65
N VAL A 49 -32.99 -18.39 -0.71
CA VAL A 49 -31.84 -19.28 -0.49
C VAL A 49 -31.68 -19.66 0.98
N THR A 50 -31.80 -18.69 1.89
CA THR A 50 -31.48 -18.86 3.32
C THR A 50 -32.68 -19.33 4.14
N LEU A 51 -33.89 -18.88 3.80
CA LEU A 51 -35.12 -19.18 4.55
C LEU A 51 -36.07 -20.12 3.80
N GLY A 52 -35.80 -20.42 2.52
CA GLY A 52 -36.67 -21.26 1.69
C GLY A 52 -37.95 -20.55 1.21
N THR A 53 -38.02 -19.22 1.30
CA THR A 53 -39.23 -18.45 1.00
C THR A 53 -39.40 -18.21 -0.51
N GLU A 54 -39.90 -19.22 -1.24
CA GLU A 54 -40.13 -19.16 -2.70
C GLU A 54 -41.07 -18.01 -3.13
N SER A 55 -41.98 -17.57 -2.27
CA SER A 55 -42.90 -16.48 -2.57
C SER A 55 -42.23 -15.10 -2.66
N ARG A 56 -40.95 -14.98 -2.29
CA ARG A 56 -40.18 -13.73 -2.31
C ARG A 56 -39.37 -13.52 -3.60
N VAL A 57 -39.37 -14.50 -4.51
CA VAL A 57 -38.79 -14.36 -5.85
C VAL A 57 -39.88 -14.29 -6.91
N ALA A 58 -39.58 -13.61 -8.02
CA ALA A 58 -40.55 -13.37 -9.08
C ALA A 58 -40.92 -14.68 -9.80
N PRO A 59 -42.21 -15.06 -9.86
CA PRO A 59 -42.64 -16.35 -10.43
C PRO A 59 -42.49 -16.40 -11.96
N HIS A 60 -42.45 -15.24 -12.63
CA HIS A 60 -42.42 -15.14 -14.09
C HIS A 60 -41.01 -15.23 -14.71
N ARG A 61 -40.00 -15.66 -13.94
CA ARG A 61 -38.58 -15.75 -14.38
C ARG A 61 -38.08 -14.46 -15.06
N ARG A 62 -38.48 -13.32 -14.50
CA ARG A 62 -38.14 -11.98 -14.97
C ARG A 62 -37.95 -11.07 -13.78
N GLY A 63 -37.00 -10.16 -13.89
CA GLY A 63 -36.73 -9.10 -12.93
C GLY A 63 -35.51 -8.31 -13.38
N THR A 64 -35.28 -7.18 -12.74
CA THR A 64 -34.08 -6.36 -12.95
C THR A 64 -32.83 -6.93 -12.25
N LYS A 65 -32.98 -7.95 -11.40
CA LYS A 65 -31.90 -8.72 -10.78
C LYS A 65 -32.12 -10.22 -10.92
N ALA A 66 -31.04 -10.96 -11.14
CA ALA A 66 -31.09 -12.41 -11.26
C ALA A 66 -29.90 -13.07 -10.54
N ALA A 67 -30.10 -14.31 -10.10
CA ALA A 67 -29.03 -15.17 -9.58
C ALA A 67 -29.24 -16.60 -10.06
N ALA A 68 -28.14 -17.28 -10.38
CA ALA A 68 -28.16 -18.70 -10.68
C ALA A 68 -28.00 -19.48 -9.36
N GLN A 69 -28.99 -20.30 -9.01
CA GLN A 69 -28.98 -21.14 -7.82
C GLN A 69 -28.60 -22.57 -8.21
N VAL A 70 -27.62 -23.14 -7.52
CA VAL A 70 -27.31 -24.57 -7.54
C VAL A 70 -27.40 -25.09 -6.10
N ARG A 71 -28.05 -26.22 -5.89
CA ARG A 71 -28.22 -26.80 -4.55
C ARG A 71 -27.61 -28.20 -4.49
N ALA A 72 -26.57 -28.34 -3.68
CA ALA A 72 -25.92 -29.63 -3.39
C ALA A 72 -25.55 -29.72 -1.91
N VAL A 73 -25.36 -30.95 -1.42
CA VAL A 73 -24.73 -31.24 -0.14
C VAL A 73 -23.47 -32.03 -0.43
N LEU A 74 -22.31 -31.51 -0.05
CA LEU A 74 -21.01 -32.12 -0.32
C LEU A 74 -20.47 -32.81 0.94
N ALA A 75 -19.99 -34.04 0.76
CA ALA A 75 -19.18 -34.71 1.78
C ALA A 75 -17.77 -34.10 1.82
N PRO A 76 -17.00 -34.28 2.91
CA PRO A 76 -15.60 -33.86 2.95
C PRO A 76 -14.79 -34.42 1.77
N GLY A 77 -14.10 -33.54 1.04
CA GLY A 77 -13.33 -33.89 -0.16
C GLY A 77 -14.15 -34.15 -1.44
N ALA A 78 -15.49 -34.08 -1.39
CA ALA A 78 -16.32 -34.13 -2.58
C ALA A 78 -16.28 -32.82 -3.37
N ALA A 79 -16.51 -32.90 -4.67
CA ALA A 79 -16.56 -31.75 -5.58
C ALA A 79 -17.95 -31.63 -6.25
N LEU A 80 -18.28 -30.41 -6.66
CA LEU A 80 -19.46 -30.09 -7.47
C LEU A 80 -18.99 -29.34 -8.71
N THR A 81 -19.44 -29.76 -9.89
CA THR A 81 -19.20 -28.99 -11.12
C THR A 81 -20.40 -28.11 -11.45
N VAL A 82 -20.14 -26.81 -11.61
CA VAL A 82 -21.11 -25.84 -12.12
C VAL A 82 -20.52 -25.16 -13.34
N GLN A 83 -21.24 -25.21 -14.45
CA GLN A 83 -20.84 -24.59 -15.70
C GLN A 83 -21.73 -23.38 -15.96
N LEU A 84 -21.11 -22.22 -16.20
CA LEU A 84 -21.81 -20.96 -16.48
C LEU A 84 -21.24 -20.35 -17.76
N ARG A 85 -22.12 -19.88 -18.66
CA ARG A 85 -21.71 -19.18 -19.89
C ARG A 85 -22.50 -17.89 -20.06
N PHE A 86 -21.79 -16.78 -20.21
CA PHE A 86 -22.35 -15.46 -20.52
C PHE A 86 -21.88 -15.01 -21.90
N CYS A 87 -22.80 -14.77 -22.82
CA CYS A 87 -22.48 -14.52 -24.23
C CYS A 87 -23.41 -13.50 -24.91
N PRO A 88 -22.96 -12.85 -26.00
CA PRO A 88 -23.76 -11.87 -26.75
C PRO A 88 -24.92 -12.48 -27.54
N ASP A 89 -24.76 -13.72 -28.01
CA ASP A 89 -25.71 -14.38 -28.89
C ASP A 89 -26.30 -15.63 -28.24
N PRO A 90 -27.54 -16.03 -28.57
CA PRO A 90 -28.15 -17.23 -28.03
C PRO A 90 -27.47 -18.48 -28.61
N LEU A 91 -27.18 -19.47 -27.76
CA LEU A 91 -26.53 -20.72 -28.13
C LEU A 91 -27.49 -21.91 -27.98
N PRO A 92 -27.69 -22.74 -29.03
CA PRO A 92 -28.52 -23.95 -28.94
C PRO A 92 -27.93 -25.03 -28.01
N ALA A 93 -26.60 -25.13 -27.96
CA ALA A 93 -25.87 -26.05 -27.09
C ALA A 93 -24.77 -25.29 -26.34
N PRO A 94 -25.10 -24.53 -25.28
CA PRO A 94 -24.19 -23.57 -24.64
C PRO A 94 -22.93 -24.18 -24.02
N PHE A 95 -22.86 -25.49 -23.84
CA PHE A 95 -21.78 -26.16 -23.13
C PHE A 95 -21.11 -27.29 -23.94
N ALA A 96 -21.43 -27.43 -25.23
CA ALA A 96 -20.88 -28.50 -26.06
C ALA A 96 -19.35 -28.44 -26.24
N ASP A 97 -18.78 -27.24 -26.10
CA ASP A 97 -17.36 -26.91 -26.20
C ASP A 97 -16.72 -26.59 -24.84
N PHE A 98 -17.45 -26.75 -23.72
CA PHE A 98 -17.01 -26.31 -22.40
C PHE A 98 -15.72 -27.01 -21.96
N ASP A 99 -15.69 -28.35 -22.02
CA ASP A 99 -14.53 -29.13 -21.55
C ASP A 99 -13.28 -28.85 -22.39
N ALA A 100 -13.46 -28.62 -23.70
CA ALA A 100 -12.37 -28.25 -24.59
C ALA A 100 -11.80 -26.87 -24.24
N HIS A 101 -12.65 -25.88 -24.00
CA HIS A 101 -12.22 -24.54 -23.58
C HIS A 101 -11.58 -24.54 -22.19
N PHE A 102 -12.11 -25.31 -21.24
CA PHE A 102 -11.55 -25.42 -19.91
C PHE A 102 -10.17 -26.08 -19.92
N ALA A 103 -10.02 -27.18 -20.67
CA ALA A 103 -8.72 -27.83 -20.86
C ALA A 103 -7.70 -26.91 -21.56
N GLN A 104 -8.15 -26.14 -22.56
CA GLN A 104 -7.32 -25.14 -23.22
C GLN A 104 -6.85 -24.06 -22.24
N ALA A 105 -7.75 -23.50 -21.42
CA ALA A 105 -7.40 -22.47 -20.44
C ALA A 105 -6.40 -22.98 -19.38
N ILE A 106 -6.51 -24.24 -18.96
CA ILE A 106 -5.51 -24.89 -18.08
C ILE A 106 -4.15 -24.94 -18.77
N ALA A 107 -4.11 -25.43 -20.01
CA ALA A 107 -2.86 -25.57 -20.77
C ALA A 107 -2.20 -24.20 -21.04
N GLU A 108 -2.98 -23.17 -21.38
CA GLU A 108 -2.49 -21.80 -21.57
C GLU A 108 -1.94 -21.21 -20.27
N ALA A 109 -2.64 -21.43 -19.14
CA ALA A 109 -2.15 -20.99 -17.84
C ALA A 109 -0.85 -21.73 -17.45
N ASP A 110 -0.77 -23.03 -17.70
CA ASP A 110 0.45 -23.82 -17.45
C ASP A 110 1.63 -23.31 -18.28
N GLN A 111 1.43 -23.08 -19.59
CA GLN A 111 2.43 -22.49 -20.49
C GLN A 111 2.86 -21.10 -20.04
N PHE A 112 1.93 -20.26 -19.60
CA PHE A 112 2.26 -18.92 -19.06
C PHE A 112 3.19 -19.03 -17.85
N TYR A 113 2.84 -19.87 -16.87
CA TYR A 113 3.66 -20.03 -15.66
C TYR A 113 4.99 -20.75 -15.92
N GLU A 114 5.09 -21.59 -16.95
CA GLU A 114 6.37 -22.14 -17.40
C GLU A 114 7.38 -21.06 -17.82
N VAL A 115 6.91 -19.95 -18.39
CA VAL A 115 7.75 -18.81 -18.79
C VAL A 115 8.10 -17.91 -17.60
N VAL A 116 7.13 -17.66 -16.72
CA VAL A 116 7.30 -16.77 -15.55
C VAL A 116 8.18 -17.40 -14.47
N GLN A 117 8.09 -18.72 -14.27
CA GLN A 117 8.76 -19.41 -13.19
C GLN A 117 10.26 -19.57 -13.45
N PRO A 118 11.14 -19.16 -12.51
CA PRO A 118 12.56 -19.43 -12.60
C PRO A 118 12.87 -20.91 -12.83
N ALA A 119 13.87 -21.19 -13.67
CA ALA A 119 14.36 -22.54 -13.89
C ALA A 119 14.94 -23.13 -12.59
N GLY A 120 14.62 -24.38 -12.31
CA GLY A 120 15.18 -25.12 -11.16
C GLY A 120 14.39 -25.02 -9.85
N LEU A 121 13.25 -24.33 -9.82
CA LEU A 121 12.34 -24.37 -8.66
C LEU A 121 11.76 -25.78 -8.47
N ALA A 122 11.65 -26.22 -7.21
CA ALA A 122 10.96 -27.46 -6.87
C ALA A 122 9.46 -27.36 -7.21
N ALA A 123 8.81 -28.50 -7.41
CA ALA A 123 7.39 -28.53 -7.76
C ALA A 123 6.50 -27.82 -6.73
N ASP A 124 6.84 -27.93 -5.44
CA ASP A 124 6.13 -27.28 -4.34
C ASP A 124 6.29 -25.75 -4.39
N ASP A 125 7.52 -25.25 -4.58
CA ASP A 125 7.77 -23.81 -4.74
C ASP A 125 7.05 -23.21 -5.94
N ARG A 126 6.99 -23.95 -7.07
CA ARG A 126 6.21 -23.55 -8.25
C ARG A 126 4.71 -23.46 -7.94
N ALA A 127 4.19 -24.39 -7.15
CA ALA A 127 2.79 -24.38 -6.73
C ALA A 127 2.50 -23.21 -5.79
N ILE A 128 3.35 -22.96 -4.79
CA ILE A 128 3.25 -21.83 -3.85
C ILE A 128 3.26 -20.51 -4.60
N GLN A 129 4.21 -20.30 -5.51
CA GLN A 129 4.31 -19.07 -6.28
C GLN A 129 3.07 -18.84 -7.17
N ARG A 130 2.60 -19.87 -7.87
CA ARG A 130 1.38 -19.78 -8.70
C ARG A 130 0.16 -19.43 -7.86
N GLN A 131 0.03 -20.01 -6.66
CA GLN A 131 -1.05 -19.69 -5.74
C GLN A 131 -0.95 -18.24 -5.23
N ALA A 132 0.24 -17.74 -4.93
CA ALA A 132 0.45 -16.35 -4.53
C ALA A 132 0.04 -15.36 -5.64
N PHE A 133 0.44 -15.63 -6.89
CA PHE A 133 0.01 -14.81 -8.04
C PHE A 133 -1.49 -14.90 -8.30
N ALA A 134 -2.08 -16.10 -8.18
CA ALA A 134 -3.53 -16.26 -8.27
C ALA A 134 -4.24 -15.44 -7.18
N GLY A 135 -3.75 -15.44 -5.94
CA GLY A 135 -4.27 -14.62 -4.84
C GLY A 135 -4.31 -13.14 -5.23
N LEU A 136 -3.20 -12.58 -5.70
CA LEU A 136 -3.13 -11.20 -6.18
C LEU A 136 -4.13 -10.91 -7.31
N LEU A 137 -4.24 -11.81 -8.30
CA LEU A 137 -5.20 -11.64 -9.40
C LEU A 137 -6.65 -11.65 -8.92
N TRP A 138 -6.97 -12.49 -7.93
CA TRP A 138 -8.31 -12.63 -7.36
C TRP A 138 -8.68 -11.50 -6.39
N THR A 139 -7.72 -10.76 -5.85
CA THR A 139 -8.00 -9.55 -5.05
C THR A 139 -8.22 -8.29 -5.89
N LYS A 140 -8.15 -8.37 -7.22
CA LYS A 140 -8.57 -7.26 -8.10
C LYS A 140 -10.08 -7.07 -7.98
N GLN A 141 -10.51 -5.90 -7.51
CA GLN A 141 -11.94 -5.58 -7.36
C GLN A 141 -12.31 -4.32 -8.12
N TYR A 142 -13.48 -4.34 -8.75
CA TYR A 142 -14.10 -3.12 -9.25
C TYR A 142 -14.57 -2.29 -8.05
N TYR A 143 -14.05 -1.07 -7.94
CA TYR A 143 -14.27 -0.20 -6.80
C TYR A 143 -14.87 1.13 -7.28
N HIS A 144 -16.13 1.38 -6.94
CA HIS A 144 -16.87 2.57 -7.33
C HIS A 144 -17.25 3.40 -6.10
N TYR A 145 -16.59 4.55 -5.94
CA TYR A 145 -16.80 5.44 -4.81
C TYR A 145 -16.45 6.89 -5.19
N GLY A 146 -17.49 7.70 -5.39
CA GLY A 146 -17.37 9.15 -5.55
C GLY A 146 -17.71 9.86 -4.24
N VAL A 147 -16.76 10.62 -3.69
CA VAL A 147 -16.94 11.29 -2.39
C VAL A 147 -18.05 12.35 -2.46
N GLU A 148 -18.08 13.16 -3.52
CA GLU A 148 -19.14 14.16 -3.73
C GLU A 148 -20.53 13.51 -3.76
N LEU A 149 -20.69 12.43 -4.55
CA LEU A 149 -21.95 11.69 -4.65
C LEU A 149 -22.35 11.10 -3.29
N TRP A 150 -21.40 10.56 -2.53
CA TRP A 150 -21.65 10.02 -1.19
C TRP A 150 -22.18 11.08 -0.21
N LEU A 151 -21.58 12.27 -0.21
CA LEU A 151 -21.93 13.37 0.68
C LEU A 151 -23.32 13.93 0.37
N HIS A 152 -23.64 14.10 -0.91
CA HIS A 152 -24.91 14.68 -1.36
C HIS A 152 -26.05 13.65 -1.49
N GLY A 153 -25.72 12.37 -1.61
CA GLY A 153 -26.66 11.30 -1.86
C GLY A 153 -27.12 11.24 -3.31
N ASP A 154 -27.86 10.18 -3.64
CA ASP A 154 -28.49 10.05 -4.95
C ASP A 154 -29.56 11.14 -5.14
N PRO A 155 -29.54 11.93 -6.24
CA PRO A 155 -30.55 12.95 -6.52
C PRO A 155 -31.99 12.46 -6.54
N ILE A 156 -32.24 11.16 -6.78
CA ILE A 156 -33.59 10.58 -6.79
C ILE A 156 -34.04 10.02 -5.44
N GLU A 157 -33.16 10.01 -4.44
CA GLU A 157 -33.45 9.53 -3.08
C GLU A 157 -33.59 10.71 -2.09
N PRO A 158 -34.13 10.48 -0.88
CA PRO A 158 -34.14 11.50 0.17
C PRO A 158 -32.73 12.00 0.47
N LYS A 159 -32.59 13.32 0.63
CA LYS A 159 -31.30 13.94 0.96
C LYS A 159 -30.73 13.36 2.25
N PRO A 160 -29.42 13.05 2.30
CA PRO A 160 -28.76 12.65 3.52
C PRO A 160 -28.85 13.72 4.62
N PRO A 161 -28.68 13.33 5.91
CA PRO A 161 -28.58 14.29 7.00
C PRO A 161 -27.44 15.29 6.79
N ALA A 162 -27.66 16.56 7.16
CA ALA A 162 -26.69 17.64 6.99
C ALA A 162 -25.33 17.35 7.68
N ALA A 163 -25.33 16.56 8.76
CA ALA A 163 -24.11 16.13 9.44
C ALA A 163 -23.12 15.36 8.52
N ARG A 164 -23.63 14.69 7.47
CA ARG A 164 -22.79 13.95 6.51
C ARG A 164 -21.81 14.86 5.78
N LEU A 165 -22.18 16.12 5.51
CA LEU A 165 -21.33 17.09 4.80
C LEU A 165 -20.02 17.40 5.54
N ASN A 166 -19.98 17.17 6.86
CA ASN A 166 -18.79 17.37 7.69
C ASN A 166 -18.21 16.05 8.19
N GLY A 167 -18.69 14.91 7.67
CA GLY A 167 -18.26 13.58 8.08
C GLY A 167 -16.98 13.12 7.39
N ARG A 168 -16.76 11.80 7.45
CA ARG A 168 -15.63 11.11 6.82
C ARG A 168 -15.37 11.60 5.40
N ASN A 169 -14.11 11.93 5.10
CA ASN A 169 -13.62 12.33 3.79
C ASN A 169 -14.26 13.60 3.18
N SER A 170 -14.94 14.45 3.96
CA SER A 170 -15.61 15.67 3.45
C SER A 170 -14.71 16.64 2.68
N HIS A 171 -13.40 16.60 2.91
CA HIS A 171 -12.39 17.42 2.23
C HIS A 171 -11.90 16.82 0.90
N TRP A 172 -12.34 15.60 0.55
CA TRP A 172 -11.88 14.82 -0.61
C TRP A 172 -12.93 14.75 -1.72
N GLN A 173 -13.76 15.78 -1.91
CA GLN A 173 -14.90 15.76 -2.85
C GLN A 173 -14.51 15.48 -4.30
N HIS A 174 -13.27 15.79 -4.68
CA HIS A 174 -12.72 15.54 -6.02
C HIS A 174 -12.41 14.05 -6.28
N LEU A 175 -12.37 13.21 -5.23
CA LEU A 175 -12.01 11.81 -5.37
C LEU A 175 -13.17 11.01 -5.95
N ASP A 176 -12.89 10.35 -7.07
CA ASP A 176 -13.84 9.53 -7.82
C ASP A 176 -13.18 8.20 -8.24
N ASN A 177 -13.42 7.16 -7.46
CA ASN A 177 -12.95 5.82 -7.79
C ASN A 177 -13.94 5.17 -8.76
N ASN A 178 -13.48 4.64 -9.88
CA ASN A 178 -14.32 3.91 -10.84
C ASN A 178 -13.50 2.90 -11.64
N ASP A 179 -12.63 2.16 -10.95
CA ASP A 179 -11.58 1.35 -11.57
C ASP A 179 -11.52 -0.05 -10.97
N VAL A 180 -10.83 -0.96 -11.65
CA VAL A 180 -10.41 -2.24 -11.05
C VAL A 180 -9.10 -2.02 -10.32
N ILE A 181 -9.10 -2.21 -9.00
CA ILE A 181 -7.99 -1.91 -8.12
C ILE A 181 -7.55 -3.19 -7.39
N SER A 182 -6.25 -3.36 -7.19
CA SER A 182 -5.71 -4.43 -6.34
C SER A 182 -6.01 -4.15 -4.87
N MET A 183 -6.71 -5.07 -4.20
CA MET A 183 -6.99 -4.98 -2.76
C MET A 183 -6.00 -5.81 -1.93
N PRO A 184 -5.74 -5.43 -0.66
CA PRO A 184 -4.95 -6.25 0.26
C PRO A 184 -5.60 -7.62 0.51
N ASP A 185 -6.92 -7.64 0.66
CA ASP A 185 -7.71 -8.86 0.78
C ASP A 185 -9.07 -8.71 0.10
N SER A 186 -9.63 -9.80 -0.40
CA SER A 186 -10.92 -9.75 -1.12
C SER A 186 -12.14 -9.71 -0.20
N TRP A 187 -11.98 -10.01 1.08
CA TRP A 187 -13.05 -10.22 2.06
C TRP A 187 -12.97 -9.28 3.26
N GLU A 188 -11.84 -9.29 3.99
CA GLU A 188 -11.60 -8.52 5.20
C GLU A 188 -11.25 -7.06 4.89
N TYR A 189 -10.42 -6.86 3.85
CA TYR A 189 -9.99 -5.54 3.40
C TYR A 189 -10.40 -5.27 1.93
N PRO A 190 -11.71 -5.26 1.59
CA PRO A 190 -12.21 -5.06 0.22
C PRO A 190 -12.17 -3.57 -0.19
N TRP A 191 -11.08 -2.90 0.16
CA TRP A 191 -10.80 -1.48 -0.07
C TRP A 191 -9.30 -1.32 -0.27
N TYR A 192 -8.88 -0.32 -1.04
CA TYR A 192 -7.46 -0.13 -1.31
C TYR A 192 -6.78 0.60 -0.14
N ALA A 193 -5.57 0.16 0.17
CA ALA A 193 -4.60 0.89 0.94
C ALA A 193 -3.43 1.22 0.01
N VAL A 194 -3.03 2.49 -0.03
CA VAL A 194 -2.08 2.98 -1.02
C VAL A 194 -0.68 2.42 -0.80
N TRP A 195 -0.23 2.30 0.44
CA TRP A 195 1.06 1.66 0.69
C TRP A 195 1.05 0.16 0.34
N ASP A 196 0.00 -0.61 0.69
CA ASP A 196 -0.16 -2.00 0.26
C ASP A 196 -0.12 -2.14 -1.26
N LEU A 197 -0.85 -1.27 -1.98
CA LEU A 197 -0.87 -1.27 -3.44
C LEU A 197 0.54 -1.16 -4.02
N ALA A 198 1.39 -0.29 -3.46
CA ALA A 198 2.77 -0.16 -3.89
C ALA A 198 3.57 -1.47 -3.72
N PHE A 199 3.36 -2.20 -2.61
CA PHE A 199 3.96 -3.52 -2.41
C PHE A 199 3.41 -4.57 -3.38
N HIS A 200 2.10 -4.57 -3.66
CA HIS A 200 1.47 -5.49 -4.61
C HIS A 200 2.03 -5.34 -6.02
N MET A 201 2.37 -4.12 -6.44
CA MET A 201 2.76 -3.86 -7.83
C MET A 201 4.11 -4.48 -8.20
N ILE A 202 4.99 -4.74 -7.24
CA ILE A 202 6.29 -5.39 -7.47
C ILE A 202 6.13 -6.85 -7.94
N PRO A 203 5.43 -7.75 -7.22
CA PRO A 203 5.16 -9.09 -7.72
C PRO A 203 4.21 -9.08 -8.93
N PHE A 204 3.27 -8.13 -9.04
CA PHE A 204 2.46 -8.00 -10.26
C PHE A 204 3.31 -7.73 -11.49
N ALA A 205 4.37 -6.94 -11.39
CA ALA A 205 5.24 -6.66 -12.52
C ALA A 205 5.90 -7.91 -13.10
N LEU A 206 5.97 -9.02 -12.35
CA LEU A 206 6.48 -10.29 -12.85
C LEU A 206 5.51 -10.98 -13.84
N ILE A 207 4.21 -10.69 -13.75
CA ILE A 207 3.15 -11.34 -14.54
C ILE A 207 2.34 -10.37 -15.42
N ASP A 208 2.30 -9.08 -15.07
CA ASP A 208 1.49 -8.05 -15.71
C ASP A 208 2.05 -6.65 -15.35
N ALA A 209 3.19 -6.28 -15.96
CA ALA A 209 3.83 -4.99 -15.73
C ALA A 209 2.99 -3.79 -16.20
N GLU A 210 2.15 -3.95 -17.21
CA GLU A 210 1.24 -2.89 -17.66
C GLU A 210 0.19 -2.58 -16.59
N PHE A 211 -0.45 -3.61 -16.02
CA PHE A 211 -1.34 -3.42 -14.88
C PHE A 211 -0.60 -2.77 -13.71
N ALA A 212 0.61 -3.25 -13.38
CA ALA A 212 1.41 -2.71 -12.28
C ALA A 212 1.67 -1.20 -12.41
N LYS A 213 2.14 -0.77 -13.58
CA LYS A 213 2.35 0.65 -13.90
C LYS A 213 1.04 1.45 -13.89
N SER A 214 -0.06 0.86 -14.39
CA SER A 214 -1.36 1.53 -14.44
C SER A 214 -1.90 1.85 -13.05
N GLN A 215 -1.73 0.95 -12.08
CA GLN A 215 -2.19 1.10 -10.70
C GLN A 215 -1.36 2.15 -9.95
N LEU A 216 -0.03 2.16 -10.11
CA LEU A 216 0.82 3.21 -9.53
C LEU A 216 0.48 4.60 -10.09
N LEU A 217 0.16 4.70 -11.38
CA LEU A 217 -0.28 5.95 -11.99
C LEU A 217 -1.71 6.34 -11.59
N LEU A 218 -2.58 5.37 -11.30
CA LEU A 218 -3.99 5.59 -10.96
C LEU A 218 -4.11 6.47 -9.72
N LEU A 219 -3.41 6.12 -8.64
CA LEU A 219 -3.43 6.86 -7.37
C LEU A 219 -2.81 8.27 -7.47
N LEU A 220 -2.12 8.55 -8.59
CA LEU A 220 -1.49 9.84 -8.88
C LEU A 220 -2.31 10.70 -9.85
N ARG A 221 -3.48 10.23 -10.28
CA ARG A 221 -4.40 10.98 -11.16
C ARG A 221 -5.07 12.13 -10.44
N GLU A 222 -5.53 13.10 -11.22
CA GLU A 222 -6.15 14.34 -10.77
C GLU A 222 -7.46 14.13 -9.98
N TRP A 223 -8.13 12.99 -10.19
CA TRP A 223 -9.35 12.58 -9.50
C TRP A 223 -9.09 11.53 -8.40
N TYR A 224 -7.83 11.26 -8.06
CA TYR A 224 -7.43 10.43 -6.91
C TYR A 224 -6.55 11.24 -5.93
N MET A 225 -5.47 11.85 -6.42
CA MET A 225 -4.57 12.68 -5.62
C MET A 225 -5.25 13.99 -5.24
N HIS A 226 -5.14 14.36 -3.97
CA HIS A 226 -5.61 15.66 -3.49
C HIS A 226 -4.88 16.80 -4.20
N PRO A 227 -5.56 17.92 -4.56
CA PRO A 227 -4.93 19.08 -5.20
C PRO A 227 -3.74 19.71 -4.45
N ASN A 228 -3.48 19.31 -3.21
CA ASN A 228 -2.35 19.78 -2.40
C ASN A 228 -1.12 18.86 -2.51
N GLY A 229 -1.21 17.75 -3.28
CA GLY A 229 -0.17 16.74 -3.44
C GLY A 229 -0.34 15.48 -2.59
N GLN A 230 -1.30 15.42 -1.66
CA GLN A 230 -1.52 14.22 -0.84
C GLN A 230 -2.08 13.07 -1.67
N ILE A 231 -1.49 11.87 -1.54
CA ILE A 231 -2.04 10.63 -2.09
C ILE A 231 -3.05 10.09 -1.08
N PRO A 232 -4.25 9.63 -1.48
CA PRO A 232 -5.26 9.12 -0.55
C PRO A 232 -4.71 7.92 0.22
N ALA A 233 -4.94 7.79 1.53
CA ALA A 233 -4.44 6.63 2.28
C ALA A 233 -5.31 5.38 2.03
N TYR A 234 -6.56 5.42 2.49
CA TYR A 234 -7.56 4.35 2.36
C TYR A 234 -8.99 4.89 2.60
N GLU A 235 -10.01 4.09 2.26
CA GLU A 235 -11.42 4.54 2.26
C GLU A 235 -11.88 5.17 3.57
N TRP A 236 -11.42 4.64 4.71
CA TRP A 236 -11.87 5.09 6.04
C TRP A 236 -11.36 6.48 6.40
N ALA A 237 -10.21 6.88 5.86
CA ALA A 237 -9.56 8.15 6.16
C ALA A 237 -8.58 8.50 5.04
N LEU A 238 -9.09 9.07 3.93
CA LEU A 238 -8.25 9.41 2.78
C LEU A 238 -7.13 10.41 3.14
N GLY A 239 -7.38 11.24 4.16
CA GLY A 239 -6.44 12.23 4.69
C GLY A 239 -5.39 11.68 5.65
N ASP A 240 -5.42 10.39 6.00
CA ASP A 240 -4.36 9.77 6.79
C ASP A 240 -3.06 9.72 5.98
N VAL A 241 -2.00 9.36 6.68
CA VAL A 241 -0.66 9.26 6.09
C VAL A 241 -0.33 7.79 5.94
N ASN A 242 0.49 7.48 4.96
CA ASN A 242 0.97 6.15 4.67
C ASN A 242 2.47 6.25 4.38
N PRO A 243 3.25 5.18 4.59
CA PRO A 243 4.65 5.16 4.17
C PRO A 243 4.78 5.58 2.69
N PRO A 244 5.62 6.58 2.35
CA PRO A 244 5.78 7.08 0.98
C PRO A 244 6.62 6.15 0.08
N VAL A 245 6.24 4.87 0.02
CA VAL A 245 6.95 3.81 -0.73
C VAL A 245 6.63 3.80 -2.24
N HIS A 246 5.82 4.73 -2.72
CA HIS A 246 5.40 4.81 -4.13
C HIS A 246 6.56 4.99 -5.11
N ALA A 247 7.54 5.84 -4.80
CA ALA A 247 8.71 6.05 -5.66
C ALA A 247 9.56 4.77 -5.78
N TRP A 248 9.73 4.05 -4.66
CA TRP A 248 10.41 2.77 -4.63
C TRP A 248 9.68 1.73 -5.49
N ALA A 249 8.37 1.56 -5.30
CA ALA A 249 7.59 0.61 -6.10
C ALA A 249 7.67 0.93 -7.59
N ALA A 250 7.55 2.20 -7.98
CA ALA A 250 7.68 2.61 -9.37
C ALA A 250 9.06 2.29 -9.95
N TRP A 251 10.14 2.54 -9.20
CA TRP A 251 11.48 2.17 -9.61
C TRP A 251 11.62 0.66 -9.80
N ARG A 252 11.15 -0.15 -8.84
CA ARG A 252 11.21 -1.63 -8.93
C ARG A 252 10.39 -2.17 -10.10
N VAL A 253 9.18 -1.66 -10.33
CA VAL A 253 8.34 -2.06 -11.47
C VAL A 253 9.00 -1.70 -12.80
N TYR A 254 9.60 -0.53 -12.90
CA TYR A 254 10.37 -0.11 -14.08
C TYR A 254 11.56 -1.05 -14.35
N GLU A 255 12.33 -1.42 -13.33
CA GLU A 255 13.46 -2.33 -13.48
C GLU A 255 13.02 -3.73 -13.91
N ILE A 256 11.98 -4.28 -13.27
CA ILE A 256 11.44 -5.61 -13.60
C ILE A 256 10.96 -5.63 -15.05
N ASP A 257 10.17 -4.64 -15.46
CA ASP A 257 9.66 -4.54 -16.83
C ASP A 257 10.79 -4.38 -17.86
N ALA A 258 11.81 -3.56 -17.56
CA ALA A 258 12.95 -3.37 -18.43
C ALA A 258 13.78 -4.66 -18.58
N GLN A 259 13.93 -5.43 -17.50
CA GLN A 259 14.62 -6.73 -17.53
C GLN A 259 13.85 -7.76 -18.36
N GLN A 260 12.52 -7.80 -18.26
CA GLN A 260 11.68 -8.75 -18.98
C GLN A 260 11.54 -8.41 -20.47
N THR A 261 11.38 -7.13 -20.80
CA THR A 261 11.12 -6.68 -22.18
C THR A 261 12.39 -6.29 -22.94
N GLY A 262 13.50 -6.07 -22.23
CA GLY A 262 14.72 -5.48 -22.78
C GLY A 262 14.59 -3.98 -23.09
N ARG A 263 13.50 -3.32 -22.66
CA ARG A 263 13.22 -1.91 -22.95
C ARG A 263 12.85 -1.15 -21.67
N SER A 264 13.58 -0.07 -21.43
CA SER A 264 13.26 0.90 -20.38
C SER A 264 12.07 1.79 -20.75
N ASP A 265 11.07 1.86 -19.87
CA ASP A 265 9.91 2.77 -20.01
C ASP A 265 10.12 4.06 -19.20
N LYS A 266 10.92 4.98 -19.76
CA LYS A 266 11.23 6.26 -19.11
C LYS A 266 10.04 7.21 -19.06
N VAL A 267 9.07 7.07 -19.97
CA VAL A 267 7.83 7.88 -19.95
C VAL A 267 7.01 7.54 -18.71
N PHE A 268 6.91 6.25 -18.33
CA PHE A 268 6.31 5.87 -17.06
C PHE A 268 7.01 6.54 -15.86
N LEU A 269 8.34 6.48 -15.80
CA LEU A 269 9.11 7.11 -14.72
C LEU A 269 8.90 8.63 -14.67
N GLU A 270 8.95 9.32 -15.82
CA GLU A 270 8.71 10.77 -15.90
C GLU A 270 7.30 11.14 -15.41
N ARG A 271 6.27 10.37 -15.81
CA ARG A 271 4.90 10.60 -15.34
C ARG A 271 4.75 10.43 -13.82
N VAL A 272 5.36 9.39 -13.25
CA VAL A 272 5.37 9.17 -11.80
C VAL A 272 6.15 10.29 -11.10
N PHE A 273 7.34 10.62 -11.59
CA PHE A 273 8.24 11.60 -10.99
C PHE A 273 7.57 12.96 -10.80
N GLN A 274 6.88 13.48 -11.84
CA GLN A 274 6.21 14.78 -11.76
C GLN A 274 5.11 14.81 -10.69
N LYS A 275 4.37 13.71 -10.54
CA LYS A 275 3.30 13.59 -9.53
C LYS A 275 3.86 13.41 -8.13
N LEU A 276 4.90 12.60 -7.99
CA LEU A 276 5.59 12.38 -6.72
C LEU A 276 6.35 13.63 -6.27
N LEU A 277 6.77 14.53 -7.16
CA LEU A 277 7.30 15.84 -6.75
C LEU A 277 6.27 16.68 -5.98
N LEU A 278 4.99 16.64 -6.38
CA LEU A 278 3.90 17.30 -5.65
C LEU A 278 3.72 16.66 -4.27
N ASN A 279 3.71 15.33 -4.21
CA ASN A 279 3.56 14.60 -2.96
C ASN A 279 4.74 14.80 -2.01
N PHE A 280 5.97 14.77 -2.51
CA PHE A 280 7.16 15.10 -1.74
C PHE A 280 7.09 16.51 -1.16
N THR A 281 6.62 17.48 -1.97
CA THR A 281 6.46 18.87 -1.53
C THR A 281 5.37 18.98 -0.46
N TRP A 282 4.29 18.21 -0.57
CA TRP A 282 3.27 18.12 0.46
C TRP A 282 3.86 17.61 1.78
N TRP A 283 4.66 16.54 1.75
CA TRP A 283 5.34 16.00 2.92
C TRP A 283 6.20 17.05 3.62
N VAL A 284 7.11 17.70 2.89
CA VAL A 284 8.00 18.74 3.44
C VAL A 284 7.23 19.90 4.06
N ASN A 285 6.06 20.27 3.53
CA ASN A 285 5.31 21.42 4.04
C ASN A 285 4.26 21.07 5.12
N ARG A 286 3.85 19.80 5.24
CA ARG A 286 2.74 19.38 6.11
C ARG A 286 3.13 18.39 7.19
N LYS A 287 4.29 17.77 7.04
CA LYS A 287 4.78 16.69 7.90
C LYS A 287 6.18 16.97 8.45
N ASP A 288 6.73 18.15 8.20
CA ASP A 288 7.89 18.72 8.89
C ASP A 288 7.44 20.08 9.45
N THR A 289 6.73 20.05 10.58
CA THR A 289 6.03 21.22 11.12
C THR A 289 6.97 22.30 11.63
N GLU A 290 8.16 21.90 12.08
CA GLU A 290 9.22 22.81 12.56
C GLU A 290 10.19 23.25 11.44
N GLY A 291 10.15 22.62 10.27
CA GLY A 291 11.07 22.91 9.17
C GLY A 291 12.51 22.47 9.47
N ASN A 292 12.68 21.45 10.30
CA ASN A 292 13.94 20.99 10.82
C ASN A 292 14.44 19.68 10.14
N ASN A 293 13.69 19.17 9.15
CA ASN A 293 13.92 17.90 8.44
C ASN A 293 13.73 16.64 9.31
N ILE A 294 12.97 16.74 10.40
CA ILE A 294 12.45 15.61 11.17
C ILE A 294 10.93 15.55 10.95
N PHE A 295 10.44 14.39 10.53
CA PHE A 295 9.09 14.26 10.04
C PHE A 295 8.13 13.64 11.06
N GLU A 296 6.87 14.04 10.94
CA GLU A 296 5.72 13.64 11.74
C GLU A 296 4.68 13.02 10.79
N GLY A 297 4.77 11.70 10.59
CA GLY A 297 3.88 10.95 9.72
C GLY A 297 2.52 10.65 10.35
N GLY A 298 2.40 10.56 11.67
CA GLY A 298 1.20 10.02 12.30
C GLY A 298 1.10 8.50 12.09
N PHE A 299 -0.04 8.00 11.64
CA PHE A 299 -0.25 6.60 11.24
C PHE A 299 0.62 6.28 10.02
N LEU A 300 1.52 5.30 10.13
CA LEU A 300 2.39 4.88 9.02
C LEU A 300 2.26 3.37 8.76
N GLY A 301 1.04 2.84 8.91
CA GLY A 301 0.71 1.42 8.69
C GLY A 301 1.30 0.46 9.72
N LEU A 302 1.70 0.98 10.89
CA LEU A 302 2.37 0.26 11.97
C LEU A 302 1.66 0.55 13.30
N ASP A 303 0.45 0.01 13.43
CA ASP A 303 -0.60 0.48 14.34
C ASP A 303 -0.26 0.22 15.81
N ASN A 304 0.20 -0.99 16.12
CA ASN A 304 0.38 -1.49 17.48
C ASN A 304 1.85 -1.65 17.91
N VAL A 305 2.77 -0.95 17.23
CA VAL A 305 4.22 -1.00 17.55
C VAL A 305 4.75 0.30 18.16
N GLY A 306 3.83 1.20 18.54
CA GLY A 306 4.08 2.47 19.21
C GLY A 306 3.39 2.55 20.57
N VAL A 307 3.74 3.59 21.34
CA VAL A 307 3.19 3.84 22.70
C VAL A 307 1.80 4.48 22.64
N PHE A 308 1.53 5.21 21.56
CA PHE A 308 0.32 5.99 21.37
C PHE A 308 -0.31 5.63 20.03
N ASP A 309 -1.63 5.78 19.92
CA ASP A 309 -2.29 5.92 18.63
C ASP A 309 -1.77 7.20 17.96
N ARG A 310 -0.98 7.01 16.90
CA ARG A 310 -0.32 8.10 16.16
C ARG A 310 -1.30 8.85 15.24
N SER A 311 -2.54 8.38 15.10
CA SER A 311 -3.63 9.04 14.38
C SER A 311 -4.39 10.04 15.26
N ALA A 312 -4.27 9.92 16.57
CA ALA A 312 -5.00 10.72 17.55
C ALA A 312 -4.12 11.84 18.16
N PRO A 313 -4.73 12.92 18.68
CA PRO A 313 -4.00 13.87 19.52
C PRO A 313 -3.32 13.16 20.69
N LEU A 314 -2.04 13.47 20.93
CA LEU A 314 -1.30 12.84 22.02
C LEU A 314 -1.94 13.22 23.38
N PRO A 315 -2.13 12.26 24.30
CA PRO A 315 -2.68 12.53 25.64
C PRO A 315 -1.88 13.58 26.43
N THR A 316 -0.61 13.75 26.09
CA THR A 316 0.31 14.72 26.71
C THR A 316 0.10 16.16 26.23
N GLY A 317 -0.67 16.39 25.16
CA GLY A 317 -0.79 17.70 24.50
C GLY A 317 0.46 18.13 23.72
N GLY A 318 1.45 17.24 23.58
CA GLY A 318 2.69 17.45 22.84
C GLY A 318 2.60 17.03 21.37
N HIS A 319 3.76 16.88 20.73
CA HIS A 319 3.89 16.32 19.37
C HIS A 319 5.00 15.25 19.31
N LEU A 320 5.03 14.49 18.20
CA LEU A 320 5.91 13.34 18.01
C LEU A 320 6.83 13.53 16.81
N GLU A 321 8.14 13.57 17.05
CA GLU A 321 9.14 13.35 16.01
C GLU A 321 9.28 11.84 15.77
N GLN A 322 9.11 11.39 14.53
CA GLN A 322 9.02 9.97 14.20
C GLN A 322 10.24 9.49 13.42
N ALA A 323 10.88 8.43 13.92
CA ALA A 323 12.07 7.86 13.28
C ALA A 323 11.73 7.18 11.95
N ASP A 324 10.62 6.46 11.88
CA ASP A 324 10.14 5.84 10.64
C ASP A 324 9.71 6.88 9.60
N ALA A 325 8.92 7.89 9.97
CA ALA A 325 8.53 8.98 9.06
C ALA A 325 9.73 9.65 8.41
N THR A 326 10.73 10.00 9.23
CA THR A 326 11.97 10.65 8.81
C THR A 326 12.80 9.73 7.91
N ALA A 327 12.92 8.45 8.27
CA ALA A 327 13.62 7.46 7.46
C ALA A 327 12.94 7.21 6.11
N TRP A 328 11.61 7.13 6.08
CA TRP A 328 10.86 6.99 4.83
C TRP A 328 11.05 8.19 3.91
N MET A 329 11.09 9.41 4.45
CA MET A 329 11.40 10.60 3.65
C MET A 329 12.85 10.60 3.15
N GLY A 330 13.81 10.09 3.93
CA GLY A 330 15.17 9.81 3.47
C GLY A 330 15.18 8.82 2.30
N MET A 331 14.46 7.71 2.41
CA MET A 331 14.31 6.74 1.33
C MET A 331 13.61 7.36 0.11
N TYR A 332 12.59 8.18 0.30
CA TYR A 332 11.89 8.89 -0.78
C TYR A 332 12.83 9.84 -1.54
N CYS A 333 13.67 10.60 -0.82
CA CYS A 333 14.74 11.40 -1.45
C CYS A 333 15.63 10.53 -2.34
N LEU A 334 16.10 9.39 -1.84
CA LEU A 334 16.98 8.50 -2.60
C LEU A 334 16.30 7.89 -3.83
N ASN A 335 15.05 7.44 -3.71
CA ASN A 335 14.29 6.92 -4.86
C ASN A 335 14.06 8.02 -5.94
N MET A 336 13.75 9.24 -5.52
CA MET A 336 13.58 10.35 -6.46
C MET A 336 14.90 10.79 -7.08
N LEU A 337 16.00 10.78 -6.32
CA LEU A 337 17.36 10.97 -6.84
C LEU A 337 17.66 9.91 -7.91
N ARG A 338 17.40 8.64 -7.61
CA ARG A 338 17.63 7.51 -8.53
C ARG A 338 16.87 7.69 -9.84
N ILE A 339 15.58 8.01 -9.78
CA ILE A 339 14.76 8.28 -10.96
C ILE A 339 15.29 9.50 -11.74
N ALA A 340 15.67 10.58 -11.04
CA ALA A 340 16.22 11.77 -11.69
C ALA A 340 17.52 11.46 -12.45
N LEU A 341 18.44 10.68 -11.85
CA LEU A 341 19.69 10.29 -12.50
C LEU A 341 19.46 9.37 -13.71
N GLU A 342 18.39 8.55 -13.73
CA GLU A 342 18.01 7.71 -14.87
C GLU A 342 17.43 8.53 -16.05
N LEU A 343 16.72 9.63 -15.75
CA LEU A 343 16.10 10.51 -16.74
C LEU A 343 17.05 11.61 -17.25
N ALA A 344 18.05 12.00 -16.46
CA ALA A 344 18.98 13.10 -16.76
C ALA A 344 19.75 12.97 -18.10
N PRO A 345 20.17 11.78 -18.58
CA PRO A 345 20.86 11.65 -19.86
C PRO A 345 20.06 12.15 -21.07
N GLU A 346 18.73 12.12 -20.99
CA GLU A 346 17.83 12.55 -22.08
C GLU A 346 17.25 13.94 -21.85
N ASN A 347 17.24 14.43 -20.60
CA ASN A 347 16.75 15.75 -20.25
C ASN A 347 17.52 16.33 -19.06
N LEU A 348 18.32 17.36 -19.33
CA LEU A 348 19.19 18.03 -18.36
C LEU A 348 18.45 18.61 -17.14
N ALA A 349 17.14 18.89 -17.23
CA ALA A 349 16.36 19.38 -16.09
C ALA A 349 16.36 18.39 -14.91
N TYR A 350 16.51 17.09 -15.18
CA TYR A 350 16.58 16.09 -14.12
C TYR A 350 17.92 16.07 -13.38
N GLU A 351 18.99 16.61 -13.96
CA GLU A 351 20.27 16.76 -13.26
C GLU A 351 20.19 17.81 -12.13
N ASP A 352 19.44 18.90 -12.36
CA ASP A 352 19.12 19.90 -11.35
C ASP A 352 18.24 19.28 -10.24
N MET A 353 17.29 18.42 -10.63
CA MET A 353 16.46 17.72 -9.65
C MET A 353 17.24 16.69 -8.84
N ALA A 354 18.17 15.97 -9.45
CA ALA A 354 19.07 15.06 -8.73
C ALA A 354 19.84 15.80 -7.64
N THR A 355 20.37 16.99 -7.94
CA THR A 355 21.01 17.87 -6.94
C THR A 355 20.09 18.15 -5.75
N LYS A 356 18.83 18.54 -6.01
CA LYS A 356 17.85 18.82 -4.94
C LYS A 356 17.69 17.62 -4.01
N PHE A 357 17.49 16.43 -4.57
CA PHE A 357 17.18 15.24 -3.75
C PHE A 357 18.41 14.73 -3.00
N PHE A 358 19.59 14.86 -3.61
CA PHE A 358 20.86 14.60 -2.93
C PHE A 358 21.07 15.51 -1.72
N GLU A 359 20.94 16.83 -1.88
CA GLU A 359 21.13 17.76 -0.76
C GLU A 359 20.07 17.57 0.33
N HIS A 360 18.81 17.38 -0.05
CA HIS A 360 17.71 17.17 0.89
C HIS A 360 17.92 15.88 1.70
N PHE A 361 18.39 14.80 1.08
CA PHE A 361 18.77 13.58 1.78
C PHE A 361 19.83 13.84 2.86
N ILE A 362 20.86 14.65 2.55
CA ILE A 362 21.91 14.97 3.53
C ILE A 362 21.36 15.76 4.71
N TYR A 363 20.44 16.71 4.47
CA TYR A 363 19.80 17.45 5.55
C TYR A 363 18.98 16.54 6.47
N ILE A 364 18.18 15.63 5.90
CA ILE A 364 17.43 14.62 6.67
C ILE A 364 18.37 13.74 7.50
N ALA A 365 19.43 13.23 6.88
CA ALA A 365 20.37 12.34 7.56
C ALA A 365 21.08 13.04 8.73
N ASN A 366 21.46 14.31 8.57
CA ASN A 366 22.07 15.10 9.63
C ASN A 366 21.08 15.37 10.78
N ALA A 367 19.84 15.77 10.45
CA ALA A 367 18.80 16.02 11.45
C ALA A 367 18.50 14.74 12.26
N MET A 368 18.39 13.60 11.58
CA MET A 368 18.07 12.32 12.20
C MET A 368 19.18 11.81 13.14
N LYS A 369 20.46 12.08 12.85
CA LYS A 369 21.58 11.71 13.72
C LYS A 369 21.85 12.76 14.80
N GLY A 370 21.40 13.99 14.59
CA GLY A 370 21.60 15.11 15.50
C GLY A 370 22.94 15.82 15.26
N ASN A 371 23.01 17.07 15.69
CA ASN A 371 24.19 17.92 15.58
C ASN A 371 24.36 18.78 16.85
N GLU A 372 25.32 19.69 16.85
CA GLU A 372 25.62 20.56 18.00
C GLU A 372 24.45 21.46 18.43
N HIS A 373 23.45 21.64 17.56
CA HIS A 373 22.32 22.55 17.77
C HIS A 373 20.97 21.83 17.95
N GLN A 374 20.89 20.55 17.57
CA GLN A 374 19.64 19.78 17.60
C GLN A 374 19.93 18.31 17.95
N ALA A 375 19.25 17.80 18.98
CA ALA A 375 19.28 16.37 19.28
C ALA A 375 18.54 15.58 18.20
N GLY A 376 19.17 14.54 17.65
CA GLY A 376 18.55 13.67 16.66
C GLY A 376 17.65 12.61 17.27
N LEU A 377 17.43 11.55 16.49
CA LEU A 377 16.63 10.37 16.84
C LEU A 377 17.49 9.13 17.14
N TRP A 378 18.81 9.24 16.98
CA TRP A 378 19.77 8.20 17.32
C TRP A 378 20.16 8.23 18.80
N ASP A 379 19.96 7.13 19.51
CA ASP A 379 20.48 6.95 20.86
C ASP A 379 21.81 6.18 20.78
N ALA A 380 22.92 6.87 21.03
CA ALA A 380 24.25 6.26 20.96
C ALA A 380 24.56 5.28 22.10
N ALA A 381 23.89 5.41 23.25
CA ALA A 381 24.11 4.54 24.41
C ALA A 381 23.45 3.18 24.19
N ASP A 382 22.28 3.16 23.58
CA ASP A 382 21.59 1.93 23.19
C ASP A 382 22.03 1.42 21.81
N GLY A 383 22.44 2.33 20.92
CA GLY A 383 22.76 2.00 19.53
C GLY A 383 21.49 1.65 18.74
N PHE A 384 20.48 2.53 18.80
CA PHE A 384 19.20 2.34 18.12
C PHE A 384 18.49 3.68 17.85
N PHE A 385 17.56 3.70 16.89
CA PHE A 385 16.73 4.88 16.58
C PHE A 385 15.39 4.82 17.31
N TYR A 386 14.93 5.97 17.81
CA TYR A 386 13.68 6.11 18.54
C TYR A 386 12.88 7.32 18.08
N ASP A 387 11.55 7.21 18.18
CA ASP A 387 10.69 8.38 18.20
C ASP A 387 11.03 9.26 19.42
N LYS A 388 10.72 10.54 19.32
CA LYS A 388 10.88 11.49 20.40
C LYS A 388 9.58 12.26 20.60
N ILE A 389 9.15 12.36 21.86
CA ILE A 389 7.99 13.17 22.23
C ILE A 389 8.45 14.51 22.79
N HIS A 390 7.86 15.58 22.27
CA HIS A 390 8.03 16.94 22.74
C HIS A 390 6.86 17.31 23.63
N LEU A 391 7.12 17.53 24.92
CA LEU A 391 6.09 17.89 25.88
C LEU A 391 5.83 19.41 25.90
N PRO A 392 4.61 19.86 26.26
CA PRO A 392 4.28 21.29 26.35
C PRO A 392 5.16 22.09 27.32
N ASP A 393 5.83 21.42 28.27
CA ASP A 393 6.76 22.04 29.21
C ASP A 393 8.21 22.17 28.68
N GLY A 394 8.43 21.84 27.40
CA GLY A 394 9.71 21.98 26.72
C GLY A 394 10.67 20.81 26.95
N ARG A 395 10.22 19.71 27.54
CA ARG A 395 11.01 18.49 27.67
C ARG A 395 10.88 17.60 26.44
N ASP A 396 12.01 17.05 26.05
CA ASP A 396 12.14 16.11 24.94
C ASP A 396 12.49 14.73 25.48
N ILE A 397 11.66 13.73 25.18
CA ILE A 397 11.82 12.38 25.74
C ILE A 397 11.88 11.36 24.60
N PRO A 398 12.99 10.60 24.45
CA PRO A 398 13.04 9.49 23.51
C PRO A 398 12.15 8.35 24.00
N LEU A 399 11.31 7.82 23.11
CA LEU A 399 10.48 6.66 23.34
C LEU A 399 11.28 5.39 23.05
N LYS A 400 11.98 4.88 24.08
CA LYS A 400 12.90 3.73 23.99
C LYS A 400 12.21 2.37 23.82
N LEU A 401 11.39 2.27 22.78
CA LEU A 401 10.69 1.05 22.36
C LEU A 401 11.46 0.40 21.22
N HIS A 402 11.95 -0.83 21.41
CA HIS A 402 12.62 -1.59 20.36
C HIS A 402 11.58 -2.19 19.41
N SER A 403 11.11 -1.39 18.46
CA SER A 403 10.19 -1.81 17.40
C SER A 403 10.78 -1.66 16.00
N LEU A 404 10.05 -2.13 15.00
CA LEU A 404 10.39 -2.03 13.57
C LEU A 404 10.65 -0.58 13.15
N VAL A 405 10.05 0.39 13.84
CA VAL A 405 10.27 1.84 13.66
C VAL A 405 11.76 2.18 13.64
N GLY A 406 12.52 1.66 14.60
CA GLY A 406 13.97 1.91 14.68
C GLY A 406 14.81 1.12 13.67
N LEU A 407 14.18 0.20 12.90
CA LEU A 407 14.81 -0.56 11.82
C LEU A 407 14.57 0.07 10.43
N ILE A 408 13.51 0.87 10.27
CA ILE A 408 13.20 1.57 9.00
C ILE A 408 14.37 2.41 8.43
N PRO A 409 15.24 3.05 9.24
CA PRO A 409 16.41 3.78 8.71
C PRO A 409 17.34 2.93 7.82
N LEU A 410 17.34 1.61 7.97
CA LEU A 410 18.12 0.68 7.14
C LEU A 410 17.66 0.65 5.67
N PHE A 411 16.42 1.06 5.37
CA PHE A 411 15.87 1.03 4.01
C PHE A 411 16.32 2.22 3.15
N ALA A 412 16.77 3.32 3.76
CA ALA A 412 17.25 4.49 3.05
C ALA A 412 18.72 4.30 2.67
N VAL A 413 18.95 3.59 1.55
CA VAL A 413 20.27 3.31 1.00
C VAL A 413 20.26 3.43 -0.54
N GLU A 414 21.29 4.05 -1.10
CA GLU A 414 21.48 4.17 -2.55
C GLU A 414 22.98 4.20 -2.89
N THR A 415 23.35 3.72 -4.06
CA THR A 415 24.74 3.72 -4.55
C THR A 415 24.89 4.61 -5.77
N LEU A 416 25.89 5.47 -5.76
CA LEU A 416 26.25 6.29 -6.92
C LEU A 416 27.38 5.61 -7.70
N GLU A 417 27.08 5.18 -8.92
CA GLU A 417 28.03 4.49 -9.79
C GLU A 417 29.00 5.48 -10.46
N PRO A 418 30.31 5.20 -10.50
CA PRO A 418 31.29 6.10 -11.12
C PRO A 418 30.99 6.43 -12.58
N SER A 419 30.48 5.46 -13.34
CA SER A 419 30.10 5.65 -14.75
C SER A 419 28.91 6.60 -14.89
N GLN A 420 27.91 6.51 -14.00
CA GLN A 420 26.76 7.40 -13.98
C GLN A 420 27.18 8.83 -13.60
N LEU A 421 28.05 8.98 -12.59
CA LEU A 421 28.61 10.29 -12.22
C LEU A 421 29.45 10.91 -13.35
N ALA A 422 30.22 10.10 -14.07
CA ALA A 422 31.01 10.58 -15.22
C ALA A 422 30.11 11.05 -16.38
N ALA A 423 28.93 10.45 -16.55
CA ALA A 423 27.94 10.85 -17.55
C ALA A 423 27.16 12.12 -17.16
N LEU A 424 27.18 12.51 -15.88
CA LEU A 424 26.40 13.63 -15.32
C LEU A 424 27.34 14.65 -14.65
N PRO A 425 28.12 15.42 -15.45
CA PRO A 425 29.19 16.27 -14.94
C PRO A 425 28.72 17.44 -14.08
N ARG A 426 27.49 17.95 -14.23
CA ARG A 426 26.99 19.06 -13.41
C ARG A 426 26.57 18.56 -12.04
N PHE A 427 25.87 17.44 -11.99
CA PHE A 427 25.56 16.75 -10.74
C PHE A 427 26.85 16.38 -10.01
N ARG A 428 27.83 15.80 -10.72
CA ARG A 428 29.13 15.47 -10.15
C ARG A 428 29.85 16.70 -9.57
N ALA A 429 29.92 17.79 -10.33
CA ALA A 429 30.54 19.04 -9.85
C ALA A 429 29.84 19.59 -8.61
N ARG A 430 28.50 19.48 -8.54
CA ARG A 430 27.73 19.93 -7.39
C ARG A 430 27.92 19.03 -6.17
N LEU A 431 27.96 17.71 -6.36
CA LEU A 431 28.30 16.73 -5.32
C LEU A 431 29.68 17.05 -4.74
N ASP A 432 30.71 17.20 -5.59
CA ASP A 432 32.07 17.51 -5.16
C ASP A 432 32.12 18.85 -4.41
N TRP A 433 31.43 19.88 -4.91
CA TRP A 433 31.33 21.17 -4.24
C TRP A 433 30.69 21.03 -2.86
N PHE A 434 29.59 20.27 -2.75
CA PHE A 434 28.87 20.11 -1.49
C PHE A 434 29.75 19.39 -0.44
N VAL A 435 30.42 18.31 -0.85
CA VAL A 435 31.35 17.58 0.02
C VAL A 435 32.49 18.48 0.53
N GLN A 436 33.05 19.32 -0.35
CA GLN A 436 34.16 20.22 0.01
C GLN A 436 33.72 21.41 0.87
N ASN A 437 32.55 21.99 0.60
CA ASN A 437 32.12 23.25 1.21
C ASN A 437 31.16 23.06 2.40
N ARG A 438 30.59 21.86 2.60
CA ARG A 438 29.70 21.52 3.72
C ARG A 438 30.16 20.25 4.47
N PRO A 439 31.43 20.18 4.92
CA PRO A 439 31.96 18.97 5.56
C PRO A 439 31.24 18.59 6.87
N ASN A 440 30.66 19.57 7.55
CA ASN A 440 29.87 19.38 8.77
C ASN A 440 28.55 18.61 8.53
N LEU A 441 28.04 18.61 7.29
CA LEU A 441 26.84 17.88 6.91
C LEU A 441 27.19 16.50 6.34
N THR A 442 28.30 16.39 5.61
CA THR A 442 28.71 15.15 4.97
C THR A 442 29.46 14.19 5.87
N CYS A 443 30.07 14.65 6.97
CA CYS A 443 30.76 13.78 7.93
C CYS A 443 29.83 12.76 8.61
N GLN A 444 28.53 13.03 8.61
CA GLN A 444 27.52 12.13 9.17
C GLN A 444 26.95 11.14 8.16
N ILE A 445 27.31 11.25 6.87
CA ILE A 445 26.87 10.32 5.83
C ILE A 445 27.93 9.25 5.62
N ALA A 446 27.50 8.00 5.66
CA ALA A 446 28.37 6.86 5.43
C ALA A 446 28.93 6.88 4.00
N SER A 447 30.26 6.90 3.85
CA SER A 447 30.99 6.64 2.59
C SER A 447 30.70 7.60 1.41
N LEU A 448 30.36 8.86 1.69
CA LEU A 448 30.33 9.92 0.67
C LEU A 448 31.72 10.45 0.29
N THR A 449 32.70 10.25 1.16
CA THR A 449 34.08 10.72 1.00
C THR A 449 35.07 9.58 0.72
N GLU A 450 34.64 8.33 0.87
CA GLU A 450 35.47 7.13 0.69
C GLU A 450 34.79 6.17 -0.30
N PRO A 451 35.40 5.91 -1.46
CA PRO A 451 34.85 4.96 -2.43
C PRO A 451 34.84 3.52 -1.91
N GLY A 452 33.72 2.84 -2.11
CA GLY A 452 33.58 1.41 -1.88
C GLY A 452 34.06 0.56 -3.07
N GLU A 453 33.54 -0.66 -3.14
CA GLU A 453 33.85 -1.59 -4.23
C GLU A 453 33.49 -0.98 -5.61
N GLY A 454 34.41 -1.11 -6.57
CA GLY A 454 34.24 -0.55 -7.91
C GLY A 454 34.28 0.98 -7.97
N GLY A 455 34.66 1.67 -6.88
CA GLY A 455 34.69 3.13 -6.81
C GLY A 455 33.36 3.79 -6.47
N ARG A 456 32.34 3.00 -6.11
CA ARG A 456 30.99 3.48 -5.78
C ARG A 456 30.97 4.35 -4.53
N LEU A 457 30.13 5.37 -4.53
CA LEU A 457 29.79 6.10 -3.30
C LEU A 457 28.49 5.55 -2.72
N LEU A 458 28.37 5.56 -1.40
CA LEU A 458 27.17 5.15 -0.69
C LEU A 458 26.45 6.38 -0.14
N LEU A 459 25.13 6.39 -0.28
CA LEU A 459 24.23 7.27 0.44
C LEU A 459 23.43 6.40 1.39
N SER A 460 23.60 6.58 2.70
CA SER A 460 22.80 5.86 3.70
C SER A 460 22.59 6.68 4.96
N LEU A 461 21.40 6.52 5.56
CA LEU A 461 21.10 7.07 6.89
C LEU A 461 21.90 6.38 8.00
N VAL A 462 22.35 5.14 7.76
CA VAL A 462 23.03 4.32 8.76
C VAL A 462 24.46 4.08 8.32
N ASP A 463 25.42 4.46 9.16
CA ASP A 463 26.83 4.14 8.91
C ASP A 463 27.22 2.74 9.39
N ARG A 464 28.47 2.37 9.15
CA ARG A 464 28.98 1.02 9.46
C ARG A 464 28.85 0.67 10.94
N GLU A 465 29.13 1.61 11.84
CA GLU A 465 29.09 1.38 13.28
C GLU A 465 27.65 1.23 13.75
N GLN A 466 26.78 2.14 13.31
CA GLN A 466 25.34 2.08 13.58
C GLN A 466 24.72 0.79 13.03
N LEU A 467 25.08 0.38 11.81
CA LEU A 467 24.60 -0.85 11.19
C LEU A 467 24.96 -2.07 12.04
N ALA A 468 26.20 -2.16 12.52
CA ALA A 468 26.62 -3.26 13.39
C ALA A 468 25.81 -3.30 14.70
N LEU A 469 25.56 -2.14 15.32
CA LEU A 469 24.77 -2.02 16.55
C LEU A 469 23.30 -2.43 16.33
N ILE A 470 22.69 -1.98 15.24
CA ILE A 470 21.31 -2.34 14.90
C ILE A 470 21.22 -3.85 14.61
N LEU A 471 22.09 -4.38 13.75
CA LEU A 471 22.10 -5.81 13.40
C LEU A 471 22.37 -6.72 14.59
N SER A 472 23.14 -6.25 15.58
CA SER A 472 23.35 -7.03 16.82
C SER A 472 22.04 -7.35 17.54
N LYS A 473 21.04 -6.45 17.47
CA LYS A 473 19.68 -6.66 17.99
C LYS A 473 18.79 -7.37 16.97
N THR A 474 18.87 -6.98 15.70
CA THR A 474 18.00 -7.55 14.65
C THR A 474 18.20 -9.05 14.49
N LEU A 475 19.44 -9.52 14.61
CA LEU A 475 19.83 -10.93 14.44
C LEU A 475 19.83 -11.72 15.76
N ASP A 476 19.47 -11.10 16.88
CA ASP A 476 19.37 -11.76 18.17
C ASP A 476 17.96 -12.36 18.37
N ARG A 477 17.92 -13.62 18.82
CA ARG A 477 16.69 -14.38 19.07
C ARG A 477 15.88 -13.87 20.26
N ASP A 478 16.53 -13.22 21.21
CA ASP A 478 15.90 -12.61 22.38
C ASP A 478 15.38 -11.19 22.08
N HIS A 479 15.77 -10.64 20.92
CA HIS A 479 15.23 -9.39 20.37
C HIS A 479 14.33 -9.67 19.16
N PHE A 480 14.80 -9.40 17.94
CA PHE A 480 13.92 -9.39 16.76
C PHE A 480 13.91 -10.71 15.99
N LEU A 481 14.96 -11.53 16.01
CA LEU A 481 15.02 -12.72 15.16
C LEU A 481 14.17 -13.87 15.70
N SER A 482 13.27 -14.39 14.88
CA SER A 482 12.51 -15.60 15.17
C SER A 482 12.81 -16.71 14.17
N PRO A 483 12.39 -17.97 14.42
CA PRO A 483 12.41 -19.03 13.42
C PRO A 483 11.62 -18.72 12.14
N TYR A 484 10.79 -17.67 12.15
CA TYR A 484 9.89 -17.28 11.06
C TYR A 484 10.25 -15.93 10.42
N GLY A 485 11.35 -15.29 10.84
CA GLY A 485 11.77 -13.97 10.35
C GLY A 485 11.91 -12.91 11.45
N VAL A 486 12.05 -11.66 11.02
CA VAL A 486 12.24 -10.48 11.90
C VAL A 486 10.89 -10.06 12.49
N ARG A 487 10.81 -9.91 13.80
CA ARG A 487 9.61 -9.44 14.52
C ARG A 487 9.40 -7.94 14.31
N SER A 488 8.14 -7.50 14.38
CA SER A 488 7.78 -6.07 14.39
C SER A 488 8.08 -5.38 15.73
N LEU A 489 8.10 -6.14 16.83
CA LEU A 489 8.45 -5.67 18.16
C LEU A 489 9.46 -6.64 18.81
N SER A 490 10.48 -6.10 19.47
CA SER A 490 11.49 -6.90 20.15
C SER A 490 10.89 -7.78 21.23
N ARG A 491 11.31 -9.05 21.27
CA ARG A 491 10.87 -10.02 22.28
C ARG A 491 11.31 -9.65 23.70
N ILE A 492 12.30 -8.76 23.87
CA ILE A 492 12.71 -8.27 25.20
C ILE A 492 11.53 -7.66 25.97
N HIS A 493 10.57 -7.06 25.27
CA HIS A 493 9.36 -6.47 25.84
C HIS A 493 8.35 -7.48 26.37
N LEU A 494 8.62 -8.79 26.24
CA LEU A 494 7.86 -9.84 26.93
C LEU A 494 8.20 -9.85 28.43
N THR A 495 9.47 -9.64 28.76
CA THR A 495 9.97 -9.61 30.14
C THR A 495 10.18 -8.21 30.69
N GLN A 496 10.37 -7.23 29.80
CA GLN A 496 10.63 -5.82 30.12
C GLN A 496 9.74 -4.91 29.26
N PRO A 497 8.42 -4.86 29.52
CA PRO A 497 7.52 -3.94 28.81
C PRO A 497 8.03 -2.50 28.91
N TYR A 498 7.86 -1.73 27.84
CA TYR A 498 8.19 -0.31 27.88
C TYR A 498 7.00 0.47 28.42
N THR A 499 7.23 1.32 29.43
CA THR A 499 6.19 2.19 30.02
C THR A 499 6.62 3.65 29.93
N PHE A 500 5.77 4.47 29.32
CA PHE A 500 5.86 5.92 29.36
C PHE A 500 4.86 6.47 30.39
N SER A 501 5.37 7.25 31.35
CA SER A 501 4.56 7.86 32.41
C SER A 501 4.50 9.38 32.25
N HIS A 502 3.28 9.92 32.16
CA HIS A 502 3.05 11.37 32.08
C HIS A 502 1.74 11.75 32.79
N ALA A 503 1.76 12.84 33.55
CA ALA A 503 0.60 13.39 34.27
C ALA A 503 -0.18 12.38 35.16
N GLY A 504 0.47 11.32 35.65
CA GLY A 504 -0.17 10.28 36.48
C GLY A 504 -0.78 9.12 35.67
N GLU A 505 -0.68 9.15 34.35
CA GLU A 505 -1.09 8.08 33.45
C GLU A 505 0.12 7.29 32.94
N ASN A 506 -0.07 6.00 32.73
CA ASN A 506 0.94 5.08 32.22
C ASN A 506 0.48 4.47 30.90
N HIS A 507 1.27 4.66 29.86
CA HIS A 507 1.10 3.99 28.56
C HIS A 507 2.16 2.91 28.45
N THR A 508 1.74 1.64 28.31
CA THR A 508 2.65 0.49 28.33
C THR A 508 2.50 -0.35 27.08
N VAL A 509 3.63 -0.71 26.48
CA VAL A 509 3.72 -1.62 25.32
C VAL A 509 4.48 -2.87 25.74
N GLY A 510 3.83 -4.03 25.58
CA GLY A 510 4.41 -5.35 25.83
C GLY A 510 4.53 -6.17 24.54
N TYR A 511 5.36 -7.21 24.56
CA TYR A 511 5.43 -8.15 23.44
C TYR A 511 4.27 -9.15 23.47
N GLU A 512 3.47 -9.15 22.40
CA GLU A 512 2.30 -10.03 22.25
C GLU A 512 2.41 -10.81 20.92
N PRO A 513 2.65 -12.12 20.94
CA PRO A 513 2.91 -12.91 19.72
C PRO A 513 1.66 -13.23 18.87
N ALA A 514 0.49 -12.73 19.27
CA ALA A 514 -0.80 -13.03 18.64
C ALA A 514 -1.72 -11.79 18.76
N GLU A 515 -2.97 -12.00 19.19
CA GLU A 515 -3.96 -10.92 19.36
C GLU A 515 -3.49 -9.87 20.37
N SER A 516 -3.66 -8.61 19.98
CA SER A 516 -3.44 -7.46 20.86
C SER A 516 -4.41 -7.51 22.05
N ARG A 517 -3.93 -7.22 23.25
CA ARG A 517 -4.76 -7.06 24.46
C ARG A 517 -5.38 -5.68 24.57
N THR A 518 -5.00 -4.75 23.68
CA THR A 518 -5.49 -3.39 23.63
C THR A 518 -6.14 -3.11 22.27
N GLY A 519 -7.17 -2.27 22.24
CA GLY A 519 -7.76 -1.78 20.99
C GLY A 519 -7.03 -0.58 20.39
N LEU A 520 -5.72 -0.47 20.67
CA LEU A 520 -4.80 0.48 20.04
C LEU A 520 -4.55 0.07 18.59
#